data_AF-A0A7Z9LDV2-F1
#
_entry.id   AF-A0A7Z9LDV2-F1
#
_cell.length_a   1.000
_cell.length_b   1.000
_cell.length_c   1.000
_cell.angle_alpha   90.00
_cell.angle_beta   90.00
_cell.angle_gamma   90.00
#
_symmetry.space_group_name_H-M   'P 1'
#
loop_
_entity.id
_entity.type
_entity.pdbx_description
1 polymer ?
#
loop_
_entity_poly.entity_id
_entity_poly.type
_entity_poly.pdbx_seq_one_letter_code
_entity_poly.pdbx_strand_id
1 'polypeptide(L)' 'MLRILPLLLAATSLLSVTGCVERMMQIRSEPTGAQVFLDGRHIGATPVTVAFDFYGTREVMVRMEETTRRGERSLAPQV' A
#
# COMPACT_ATOMS: atom_id res chain seq x y z
N MET A 1 -52.60 -8.29 -1.44
CA MET A 1 -51.34 -7.53 -1.60
C MET A 1 -50.25 -7.90 -0.59
N LEU A 2 -50.53 -8.58 0.53
CA LEU A 2 -49.55 -8.89 1.59
C LEU A 2 -48.63 -10.12 1.34
N ARG A 3 -48.83 -10.87 0.25
CA ARG A 3 -48.11 -12.14 -0.02
C ARG A 3 -46.65 -11.94 -0.43
N ILE A 4 -46.30 -10.75 -0.92
CA ILE A 4 -44.94 -10.40 -1.39
C ILE A 4 -44.09 -9.73 -0.30
N LEU A 5 -44.71 -9.29 0.81
CA LEU A 5 -44.01 -8.64 1.92
C LEU A 5 -42.90 -9.52 2.54
N PRO A 6 -43.08 -10.83 2.81
CA PRO A 6 -41.99 -11.66 3.34
C PRO A 6 -40.84 -11.82 2.34
N LEU A 7 -41.13 -11.83 1.03
CA LEU A 7 -40.10 -11.92 -0.02
C LEU A 7 -39.25 -10.64 -0.06
N LEU A 8 -39.90 -9.47 0.08
CA LEU A 8 -39.20 -8.19 0.15
C LEU A 8 -38.32 -8.11 1.41
N LEU A 9 -38.85 -8.49 2.58
CA LEU A 9 -38.09 -8.50 3.83
C LEU A 9 -36.88 -9.45 3.78
N ALA A 10 -37.06 -10.64 3.20
CA ALA A 10 -35.97 -11.60 3.00
C ALA A 10 -34.91 -11.04 2.03
N ALA A 11 -35.31 -10.41 0.92
CA ALA A 11 -34.39 -9.79 -0.02
C ALA A 11 -33.57 -8.67 0.63
N THR A 12 -34.21 -7.75 1.36
CA THR A 12 -33.50 -6.67 2.06
C THR A 12 -32.53 -7.22 3.12
N SER A 13 -32.92 -8.28 3.83
CA SER A 13 -32.04 -8.98 4.78
C SER A 13 -30.84 -9.63 4.12
N LEU A 14 -31.00 -10.19 2.91
CA LEU A 14 -29.92 -10.82 2.16
C LEU A 14 -28.89 -9.81 1.64
N LEU A 15 -29.34 -8.61 1.24
CA LEU A 15 -28.45 -7.56 0.75
C LEU A 15 -27.50 -7.03 1.85
N SER A 16 -27.95 -7.01 3.12
CA SER A 16 -27.14 -6.54 4.24
C SER A 16 -25.95 -7.45 4.60
N VAL A 17 -25.87 -8.66 4.02
CA VAL A 17 -24.80 -9.65 4.31
C VAL A 17 -23.56 -9.43 3.45
N THR A 18 -23.62 -8.58 2.41
CA THR A 18 -22.43 -8.24 1.62
C THR A 18 -21.55 -7.26 2.40
N GLY A 19 -20.69 -7.77 3.28
CA GLY A 19 -19.71 -6.95 3.98
C GLY A 19 -18.74 -6.33 2.99
N CYS A 20 -18.67 -4.99 2.94
CA CYS A 20 -17.61 -4.29 2.22
C CYS A 20 -16.27 -4.62 2.89
N VAL A 21 -15.38 -5.30 2.19
CA VAL A 21 -14.04 -5.63 2.70
C VAL A 21 -13.02 -4.67 2.09
N GLU A 22 -12.40 -3.85 2.93
CA GLU A 22 -11.22 -3.06 2.56
C GLU A 22 -9.95 -3.83 2.93
N ARG A 23 -8.94 -3.80 2.05
CA ARG A 23 -7.67 -4.50 2.26
C ARG A 23 -6.52 -3.55 2.03
N MET A 24 -5.55 -3.57 2.94
CA MET A 24 -4.43 -2.64 2.97
C MET A 24 -3.11 -3.41 3.06
N MET A 25 -2.12 -2.97 2.28
CA MET A 25 -0.74 -3.45 2.31
C MET A 25 0.15 -2.32 2.83
N GLN A 26 0.87 -2.56 3.93
CA GLN A 26 1.84 -1.61 4.47
C GLN A 26 3.27 -2.04 4.14
N ILE A 27 4.05 -1.13 3.59
CA ILE A 27 5.45 -1.34 3.21
C ILE A 27 6.33 -0.41 4.03
N ARG A 28 7.29 -0.98 4.76
CA ARG A 28 8.26 -0.27 5.60
C ARG A 28 9.66 -0.72 5.21
N SER A 29 10.65 0.15 5.41
CA SER A 29 12.07 -0.17 5.23
C SER A 29 12.89 0.49 6.32
N GLU A 30 14.10 -0.04 6.50
CA GLU A 30 15.15 0.57 7.30
C GLU A 30 16.41 0.66 6.44
N PRO A 31 16.91 1.88 6.13
CA PRO A 31 16.40 3.19 6.51
C PRO A 31 15.02 3.53 5.92
N THR A 32 14.31 4.49 6.53
CA THR A 32 13.06 5.06 6.00
C THR A 32 13.34 5.97 4.80
N GLY A 33 12.30 6.26 4.00
CA GLY A 33 12.40 7.14 2.83
C GLY A 33 12.79 6.42 1.53
N ALA A 34 12.80 5.09 1.51
CA ALA A 34 13.06 4.33 0.28
C ALA A 34 11.87 4.45 -0.68
N GLN A 35 12.13 4.66 -1.97
CA GLN A 35 11.11 4.72 -3.01
C GLN A 35 10.51 3.33 -3.25
N VAL A 36 9.20 3.25 -3.39
CA VAL A 36 8.46 2.00 -3.55
C VAL A 36 7.71 1.99 -4.88
N PHE A 37 7.84 0.87 -5.59
CA PHE A 37 7.11 0.58 -6.82
C PHE A 37 6.32 -0.72 -6.62
N LEU A 38 5.04 -0.70 -7.00
CA LEU A 38 4.15 -1.85 -7.00
C LEU A 38 3.72 -2.13 -8.44
N ASP A 39 3.99 -3.34 -8.92
CA ASP A 39 3.70 -3.77 -10.30
C ASP A 39 4.24 -2.74 -11.34
N GLY A 40 5.47 -2.27 -11.12
CA GLY A 40 6.16 -1.28 -11.96
C GLY A 40 5.73 0.18 -11.77
N ARG A 41 4.72 0.47 -10.93
CA ARG A 41 4.21 1.83 -10.69
C ARG A 41 4.73 2.41 -9.39
N HIS A 42 5.27 3.63 -9.43
CA HIS A 42 5.69 4.34 -8.21
C HIS A 42 4.50 4.68 -7.31
N ILE A 43 4.56 4.28 -6.03
CA ILE A 43 3.49 4.49 -5.04
C ILE A 43 3.87 5.43 -3.89
N GLY A 44 5.15 5.80 -3.77
CA GLY A 44 5.65 6.72 -2.74
C GLY A 44 6.88 6.21 -2.02
N ALA A 45 7.25 6.89 -0.93
CA ALA A 45 8.39 6.49 -0.10
C ALA A 45 7.93 5.74 1.16
N THR A 46 8.76 4.83 1.68
CA THR A 46 8.48 4.14 2.94
C THR A 46 8.51 5.11 4.13
N PRO A 47 7.61 4.94 5.11
CA PRO A 47 6.50 3.99 5.15
C PRO A 47 5.31 4.41 4.26
N VAL A 48 4.75 3.46 3.51
CA VAL A 48 3.58 3.67 2.65
C VAL A 48 2.53 2.57 2.85
N THR A 49 1.25 2.92 2.75
CA THR A 49 0.12 1.99 2.82
C THR A 49 -0.72 2.11 1.55
N VAL A 50 -1.02 0.97 0.90
CA VAL A 50 -1.76 0.93 -0.38
C VAL A 50 -2.91 -0.07 -0.29
N ALA A 51 -4.10 0.33 -0.78
CA ALA A 51 -5.26 -0.54 -0.87
C ALA A 51 -5.13 -1.54 -2.03
N PHE A 52 -5.74 -2.72 -1.90
CA PHE A 52 -5.79 -3.70 -2.99
C PHE A 52 -7.08 -4.51 -3.00
N ASP A 53 -7.55 -4.85 -4.21
CA ASP A 53 -8.80 -5.61 -4.36
C ASP A 53 -8.57 -7.12 -4.42
N PHE A 54 -7.51 -7.53 -5.13
CA PHE A 54 -7.25 -8.93 -5.46
C PHE A 54 -6.00 -9.46 -4.77
N TYR A 55 -6.11 -10.67 -4.23
CA TYR A 55 -4.96 -11.45 -3.78
C TYR A 55 -4.17 -11.97 -4.99
N GLY A 56 -2.89 -12.24 -4.78
CA GLY A 56 -2.00 -12.80 -5.79
C GLY A 56 -0.55 -12.40 -5.57
N THR A 57 0.32 -12.93 -6.41
CA THR A 57 1.72 -12.50 -6.46
C THR A 57 1.80 -11.13 -7.10
N ARG A 58 2.51 -10.20 -6.46
CA ARG A 58 2.78 -8.85 -6.96
C ARG A 58 4.26 -8.56 -6.90
N GLU A 59 4.73 -7.72 -7.81
CA GLU A 59 6.11 -7.26 -7.80
C GLU A 59 6.22 -6.02 -6.92
N VAL A 60 7.02 -6.10 -5.86
CA VAL A 60 7.34 -4.97 -4.99
C VAL A 60 8.82 -4.66 -5.13
N MET A 61 9.14 -3.49 -5.68
CA MET A 61 10.50 -3.00 -5.77
C MET A 61 10.69 -1.85 -4.78
N VAL A 62 11.66 -2.00 -3.89
CA VAL A 62 12.05 -0.98 -2.92
C VAL A 62 13.46 -0.51 -3.26
N ARG A 63 13.61 0.79 -3.53
CA ARG A 63 14.88 1.39 -3.94
C ARG A 63 15.24 2.55 -3.04
N MET A 64 16.39 2.45 -2.39
CA MET A 64 16.99 3.60 -1.70
C MET A 64 17.94 4.30 -2.66
N GLU A 65 17.82 5.62 -2.78
CA GLU A 65 18.83 6.42 -3.44
C GLU A 65 20.00 6.64 -2.46
N GLU A 66 21.22 6.47 -2.93
CA GLU A 66 22.40 6.78 -2.12
C GLU A 66 22.53 8.30 -1.99
N THR A 67 22.01 8.87 -0.90
CA THR A 67 22.25 10.27 -0.54
C THR A 67 23.71 10.44 -0.14
N THR A 68 24.59 10.48 -1.14
CA THR A 68 26.00 10.73 -1.01
C THR A 68 26.19 12.20 -0.57
N ARG A 69 26.36 12.45 0.74
CA ARG A 69 27.12 13.62 1.20
C ARG A 69 28.63 13.36 1.03
N ARG A 70 29.08 13.22 -0.22
CA ARG A 70 30.50 13.26 -0.59
C ARG A 70 30.93 14.72 -0.56
N GLY A 71 31.19 15.25 0.65
CA GLY A 71 31.50 16.68 0.79
C GLY A 71 32.32 17.10 2.00
N GLU A 72 32.62 16.23 2.96
CA GLU A 72 33.36 16.62 4.18
C GLU A 72 34.55 15.69 4.50
N ARG A 73 35.12 15.03 3.49
CA ARG A 73 36.54 14.66 3.60
C ARG A 73 37.36 15.89 3.21
N SER A 74 37.49 16.78 4.20
CA SER A 74 38.54 17.77 4.32
C SER A 74 39.89 17.08 4.07
N LEU A 75 40.31 17.10 2.82
CA LEU A 75 41.69 16.85 2.42
C LEU A 75 42.45 18.16 2.66
N ALA A 76 42.58 18.57 3.93
CA ALA A 76 43.68 19.44 4.28
C ALA A 76 44.94 18.56 4.17
N PRO A 77 45.93 18.93 3.34
CA PRO A 77 47.23 18.30 3.41
C PRO A 77 47.72 18.47 4.84
N GLN A 78 47.98 17.38 5.54
CA GLN A 78 48.76 17.43 6.77
C GLN A 78 50.22 17.54 6.32
N VAL A 79 50.63 18.75 5.97
CA VAL A 79 52.02 19.09 5.64
C VAL A 79 52.40 20.34 6.41
#